data_AF-X0ZAQ9-F1
#
_entry.id   AF-X0ZAQ9-F1
#
_cell.length_a   1.000
_cell.length_b   1.000
_cell.length_c   1.000
_cell.angle_alpha   90.00
_cell.angle_beta   90.00
_cell.angle_gamma   90.00
#
_symmetry.space_group_name_H-M   'P 1'
#
loop_
_entity.id
_entity.type
_entity.pdbx_description
1 polymer ?
#
loop_
_entity_poly.entity_id
_entity_poly.type
_entity_poly.pdbx_seq_one_letter_code
_entity_poly.pdbx_strand_id
1 'polypeptide(L)'
;MMAERGVAPFTEFIGAKVEELREGYARLSLVLEECHTNPNGVMHGGVITTLMDSALGVSLSALRGQDARRNPHATVEMNASFLAGARPGDRIVVEGRVLRLGKT
;
A
#
# COMPACT_ATOMS: atom_id res chain seq x y z
N MET A 1 1.03 -8.90 23.13
CA MET A 1 0.79 -9.76 21.96
C MET A 1 -0.03 -8.95 20.97
N MET A 2 0.61 -8.40 19.93
CA MET A 2 -0.08 -7.61 18.90
C MET A 2 -0.86 -8.60 18.03
N ALA A 3 -2.19 -8.61 18.11
CA ALA A 3 -2.96 -9.25 17.05
C ALA A 3 -2.68 -8.44 15.78
N GLU A 4 -2.00 -9.02 14.80
CA GLU A 4 -1.75 -8.37 13.51
C GLU A 4 -3.11 -8.07 12.88
N ARG A 5 -3.37 -6.80 12.54
CA ARG A 5 -4.34 -6.54 11.48
C ARG A 5 -3.64 -7.07 10.23
N GLY A 6 -4.18 -8.16 9.67
CA GLY A 6 -3.72 -8.69 8.39
C GLY A 6 -3.76 -7.62 7.30
N VAL A 7 -3.07 -7.89 6.20
CA VAL A 7 -3.10 -7.03 5.03
C VAL A 7 -4.56 -6.91 4.55
N ALA A 8 -4.95 -5.76 3.99
CA ALA A 8 -6.33 -5.60 3.53
C ALA A 8 -6.66 -6.71 2.51
N PRO A 9 -7.86 -7.34 2.55
CA PRO A 9 -8.20 -8.44 1.65
C PRO A 9 -8.03 -8.09 0.17
N PHE A 10 -8.26 -6.83 -0.19
CA PHE A 10 -8.04 -6.35 -1.57
C PHE A 10 -6.56 -6.32 -1.95
N THR A 11 -5.67 -5.95 -1.04
CA THR A 11 -4.22 -5.98 -1.24
C THR A 11 -3.71 -7.42 -1.42
N GLU A 12 -4.26 -8.37 -0.67
CA GLU A 12 -3.97 -9.80 -0.86
C GLU A 12 -4.52 -10.32 -2.20
N PHE A 13 -5.73 -9.90 -2.57
CA PHE A 13 -6.37 -10.26 -3.84
C PHE A 13 -5.52 -9.84 -5.06
N ILE A 14 -4.89 -8.67 -5.03
CA ILE A 14 -3.98 -8.23 -6.09
C ILE A 14 -2.56 -8.86 -5.99
N GLY A 15 -2.34 -9.82 -5.09
CA GLY A 15 -1.07 -10.53 -4.96
C GLY A 15 0.06 -9.75 -4.30
N ALA A 16 -0.23 -8.61 -3.67
CA ALA A 16 0.78 -7.78 -3.02
C ALA A 16 1.18 -8.33 -1.65
N LYS A 17 2.44 -8.08 -1.26
CA LYS A 17 3.03 -8.57 -0.01
C LYS A 17 3.59 -7.42 0.81
N VAL A 18 3.45 -7.50 2.14
CA VAL A 18 4.19 -6.62 3.06
C VAL A 18 5.56 -7.24 3.29
N GLU A 19 6.61 -6.52 2.87
CA GLU A 19 8.01 -6.96 3.00
C GLU A 19 8.64 -6.47 4.30
N GLU A 20 8.25 -5.28 4.75
CA GLU A 20 8.79 -4.67 5.96
C GLU A 20 7.71 -3.82 6.64
N LEU A 21 7.67 -3.90 7.97
CA LEU A 21 6.77 -3.11 8.80
C LEU A 21 7.51 -2.60 10.03
N ARG A 22 7.48 -1.28 10.25
CA ARG A 22 8.00 -0.63 11.46
C ARG A 22 7.15 0.59 11.78
N GLU A 23 7.37 1.21 12.94
CA GLU A 23 6.59 2.38 13.35
C GLU A 23 6.67 3.50 12.30
N GLY A 24 5.51 3.88 11.75
CA GLY A 24 5.39 4.93 10.74
C GLY A 24 5.95 4.59 9.36
N TYR A 25 6.32 3.34 9.09
CA TYR A 25 6.83 2.90 7.79
C TYR A 25 6.33 1.52 7.39
N ALA A 26 6.07 1.34 6.10
CA ALA A 26 5.80 0.04 5.51
C ALA A 26 6.43 -0.06 4.11
N ARG A 27 6.91 -1.25 3.76
CA ARG A 27 7.32 -1.59 2.39
C ARG A 27 6.43 -2.70 1.87
N LEU A 28 5.82 -2.48 0.71
CA LEU A 28 5.05 -3.49 -0.01
C LEU A 28 5.74 -3.83 -1.32
N SER A 29 5.50 -5.06 -1.80
CA SER A 29 5.94 -5.47 -3.13
C SER A 29 4.86 -6.24 -3.90
N LEU A 30 4.96 -6.19 -5.21
CA LEU A 30 4.13 -6.94 -6.15
C LEU A 30 4.99 -7.34 -7.36
N VAL A 31 4.92 -8.59 -7.78
CA VAL A 31 5.40 -8.98 -9.12
C VAL A 31 4.25 -8.76 -10.08
N LEU A 32 4.46 -7.96 -11.11
CA LEU A 32 3.41 -7.68 -12.09
C LEU A 32 3.07 -8.93 -12.89
N GLU A 33 1.78 -9.08 -13.16
CA GLU A 33 1.21 -10.18 -13.94
C GLU A 33 0.30 -9.57 -15.01
N GLU A 34 -0.12 -10.38 -15.99
CA GLU A 34 -1.00 -9.92 -17.07
C GLU A 34 -2.31 -9.31 -16.55
N CYS A 35 -2.86 -9.86 -15.46
CA CYS A 35 -4.08 -9.37 -14.81
C CYS A 35 -3.93 -7.96 -14.20
N HIS A 36 -2.69 -7.48 -14.01
CA HIS A 36 -2.38 -6.15 -13.46
C HIS A 36 -2.22 -5.08 -14.54
N THR A 37 -2.35 -5.44 -15.81
CA THR A 37 -2.13 -4.53 -16.94
C THR A 37 -3.40 -3.75 -17.30
N ASN A 38 -3.21 -2.62 -17.95
CA ASN A 38 -4.26 -1.91 -18.69
C ASN A 38 -4.35 -2.49 -20.13
N PRO A 39 -5.31 -2.03 -20.98
CA PRO A 39 -5.44 -2.53 -22.34
C PRO A 39 -4.21 -2.36 -23.25
N ASN A 40 -3.21 -1.56 -22.84
CA ASN A 40 -1.96 -1.37 -23.57
C ASN A 40 -0.85 -2.34 -23.15
N GLY A 41 -1.13 -3.30 -22.24
CA GLY A 41 -0.16 -4.29 -21.77
C GLY A 41 0.93 -3.74 -20.84
N VAL A 42 0.67 -2.58 -20.21
CA VAL A 42 1.51 -2.01 -19.15
C VAL A 42 0.71 -1.91 -17.86
N MET A 43 1.37 -1.81 -16.71
CA MET A 43 0.70 -1.72 -15.40
C MET A 43 -0.44 -0.70 -15.40
N HIS A 44 -1.62 -1.13 -14.96
CA HIS A 44 -2.75 -0.25 -14.74
C HIS A 44 -2.45 0.73 -13.60
N GLY A 45 -2.76 2.01 -13.78
CA GLY A 45 -2.46 3.04 -12.77
C GLY A 45 -3.07 2.74 -11.40
N GLY A 46 -4.23 2.08 -11.38
CA GLY A 46 -4.90 1.59 -10.18
C GLY A 46 -4.07 0.62 -9.33
N VAL A 47 -3.14 -0.14 -9.92
CA VAL A 47 -2.30 -1.10 -9.20
C VAL A 47 -1.33 -0.35 -8.29
N ILE A 48 -0.56 0.59 -8.84
CA ILE A 48 0.41 1.34 -8.06
C ILE A 48 -0.26 2.25 -7.03
N THR A 49 -1.41 2.87 -7.36
CA THR A 49 -2.15 3.68 -6.38
C THR A 49 -2.74 2.85 -5.25
N THR A 50 -3.19 1.61 -5.53
CA THR A 50 -3.63 0.69 -4.48
C THR A 50 -2.47 0.30 -3.55
N LEU A 51 -1.29 0.03 -4.10
CA LEU A 51 -0.09 -0.25 -3.30
C LEU A 51 0.32 0.95 -2.44
N MET A 52 0.26 2.17 -2.99
CA MET A 52 0.53 3.42 -2.26
C MET A 52 -0.44 3.62 -1.10
N ASP A 53 -1.74 3.48 -1.34
CA ASP A 53 -2.78 3.61 -0.31
C ASP A 53 -2.60 2.54 0.80
N SER A 54 -2.37 1.29 0.40
CA SER A 54 -2.11 0.18 1.33
C SER A 54 -0.88 0.44 2.19
N ALA A 55 0.23 0.89 1.59
CA ALA A 55 1.47 1.19 2.31
C ALA A 55 1.27 2.33 3.34
N LEU A 56 0.49 3.35 2.99
CA LEU A 56 0.12 4.42 3.91
C LEU A 56 -0.77 3.91 5.05
N GLY A 57 -1.84 3.17 4.74
CA GLY A 57 -2.75 2.62 5.74
C GLY A 57 -2.07 1.68 6.74
N VAL A 58 -1.16 0.84 6.25
CA VAL A 58 -0.37 -0.09 7.06
C VAL A 58 0.67 0.65 7.90
N SER A 59 1.43 1.59 7.32
CA SER A 59 2.41 2.39 8.07
C SER A 59 1.77 3.24 9.18
N LEU A 60 0.60 3.82 8.94
CA LEU A 60 -0.15 4.57 9.95
C LEU A 60 -0.71 3.66 11.04
N SER A 61 -1.20 2.47 10.67
CA SER A 61 -1.65 1.47 11.65
C SER A 61 -0.51 1.01 12.55
N ALA A 62 0.68 0.79 11.99
CA ALA A 62 1.87 0.45 12.76
C ALA A 62 2.28 1.57 13.73
N LEU A 63 2.17 2.84 13.32
CA LEU A 63 2.47 3.99 14.18
C LEU A 63 1.45 4.15 15.34
N ARG A 64 0.15 3.94 15.07
CA ARG A 64 -0.93 4.18 16.03
C ARG A 64 -1.24 2.98 16.93
N GLY A 65 -0.76 1.79 16.59
CA GLY A 65 -0.95 0.57 17.37
C GLY A 65 -2.43 0.27 17.67
N GLN A 66 -2.78 0.12 18.95
CA GLN A 66 -4.16 -0.17 19.36
C GLN A 66 -5.15 0.96 19.06
N ASP A 67 -4.68 2.21 18.99
CA ASP A 67 -5.55 3.35 18.71
C ASP A 67 -6.14 3.27 17.29
N ALA A 68 -5.39 2.73 16.32
CA ALA A 68 -5.90 2.49 14.96
C ALA A 68 -7.15 1.59 14.91
N ARG A 69 -7.35 0.74 15.92
CA ARG A 69 -8.54 -0.13 16.02
C ARG A 69 -9.74 0.60 16.60
N ARG A 70 -9.51 1.48 17.58
CA ARG A 70 -10.56 2.24 18.25
C ARG A 70 -11.02 3.42 17.38
N ASN A 71 -10.07 4.02 16.67
CA ASN A 71 -10.24 5.22 15.87
C ASN A 71 -9.74 4.93 14.45
N PRO A 72 -10.54 4.27 13.60
CA PRO A 72 -10.14 3.91 12.24
C PRO A 72 -9.83 5.16 11.41
N HIS A 73 -8.92 5.00 10.46
CA HIS A 73 -8.52 6.05 9.51
C HIS A 73 -8.94 5.65 8.09
N ALA A 74 -9.18 6.67 7.27
CA ALA A 74 -9.47 6.53 5.86
C ALA A 74 -8.67 7.57 5.07
N THR A 75 -8.26 7.23 3.86
CA THR A 75 -7.63 8.15 2.94
C THR A 75 -8.68 9.12 2.42
N VAL A 76 -8.51 10.42 2.70
CA VAL A 76 -9.41 11.49 2.23
C VAL A 76 -8.96 12.02 0.87
N GLU A 77 -7.64 12.06 0.64
CA GLU A 77 -7.03 12.54 -0.58
C GLU A 77 -5.73 11.77 -0.83
N MET A 78 -5.43 11.51 -2.09
CA MET A 78 -4.13 11.02 -2.54
C MET A 78 -3.77 11.67 -3.87
N ASN A 79 -2.55 12.17 -3.98
CA ASN A 79 -1.97 12.65 -5.23
C ASN A 79 -0.87 11.69 -5.69
N ALA A 80 -0.86 11.35 -6.98
CA ALA A 80 0.13 10.46 -7.57
C ALA A 80 0.59 11.00 -8.93
N SER A 81 1.90 10.89 -9.19
CA SER A 81 2.52 11.19 -10.49
C SER A 81 3.07 9.92 -11.10
N PHE A 82 2.70 9.63 -12.35
CA PHE A 82 3.10 8.42 -13.07
C PHE A 82 4.26 8.75 -14.01
N LEU A 83 5.47 8.36 -13.63
CA LEU A 83 6.70 8.78 -14.33
C LEU A 83 7.13 7.81 -15.43
N ALA A 84 6.88 6.52 -15.24
CA ALA A 84 7.26 5.46 -16.17
C ALA A 84 6.27 4.28 -16.08
N GLY A 85 6.15 3.54 -17.17
CA GLY A 85 5.38 2.29 -17.21
C GLY A 85 6.21 1.10 -16.69
N ALA A 86 5.51 0.07 -16.24
CA ALA A 86 6.09 -1.23 -15.88
C ALA A 86 5.32 -2.35 -16.60
N ARG A 87 5.95 -3.51 -16.77
CA ARG A 87 5.47 -4.65 -17.56
C ARG A 87 5.33 -5.92 -16.69
N PRO A 88 4.55 -6.92 -17.14
CA PRO A 88 4.53 -8.23 -16.49
C PRO A 88 5.94 -8.79 -16.25
N GLY A 89 6.17 -9.36 -15.07
CA GLY A 89 7.48 -9.82 -14.60
C GLY A 89 8.29 -8.77 -13.84
N ASP A 90 8.01 -7.47 -14.00
CA ASP A 90 8.67 -6.44 -13.21
C ASP A 90 8.26 -6.53 -11.74
N ARG A 91 9.22 -6.33 -10.84
CA ARG A 91 8.95 -6.21 -9.40
C ARG A 91 8.70 -4.76 -9.02
N ILE A 92 7.50 -4.48 -8.58
CA ILE A 92 7.09 -3.19 -8.04
C ILE A 92 7.33 -3.19 -6.54
N VAL A 93 7.96 -2.12 -6.04
CA VAL A 93 8.19 -1.90 -4.60
C VAL A 93 7.67 -0.51 -4.25
N VAL A 94 6.89 -0.44 -3.17
CA VAL A 94 6.31 0.81 -2.67
C VAL A 94 6.67 0.97 -1.20
N GLU A 95 7.08 2.18 -0.81
CA GLU A 95 7.38 2.52 0.57
C GLU A 95 6.44 3.63 1.06
N GLY A 96 5.70 3.36 2.13
CA GLY A 96 4.89 4.34 2.85
C GLY A 96 5.65 4.88 4.05
N ARG A 97 5.62 6.20 4.27
CA ARG A 97 6.21 6.88 5.43
C ARG A 97 5.23 7.89 5.99
N VAL A 98 4.92 7.79 7.27
CA VAL A 98 4.13 8.82 7.97
C VAL A 98 5.02 10.03 8.23
N LEU A 99 4.76 11.14 7.55
CA LEU A 99 5.53 12.38 7.73
C LEU A 99 5.02 13.23 8.91
N ARG A 100 3.71 13.24 9.12
CA ARG A 100 3.07 13.99 10.19
C ARG A 100 1.83 13.26 10.67
N LEU A 101 1.74 13.01 11.97
CA LEU A 101 0.54 12.50 12.62
C LEU A 101 -0.28 13.70 13.13
N GLY A 102 -1.44 13.94 12.50
CA GLY A 102 -2.38 14.97 12.94
C GLY A 102 -3.17 14.55 14.18
N LYS A 103 -3.87 15.50 14.79
CA LYS A 103 -4.94 15.22 15.75
C LYS A 103 -6.26 15.31 14.99
N THR A 104 -7.09 14.29 15.11
CA THR A 104 -8.48 14.27 14.63
C THR A 104 -9.42 14.33 15.81
#